data_AF-A0A8J7XUW0-F1
#
_entry.id   AF-A0A8J7XUW0-F1
#
_cell.length_a   1.000
_cell.length_b   1.000
_cell.length_c   1.000
_cell.angle_alpha   90.00
_cell.angle_beta   90.00
_cell.angle_gamma   90.00
#
_symmetry.space_group_name_H-M   'P 1'
#
loop_
_entity.id
_entity.type
_entity.pdbx_description
1 polymer ?
#
loop_
_entity_poly.entity_id
_entity_poly.type
_entity_poly.pdbx_seq_one_letter_code
_entity_poly.pdbx_strand_id
1 'polypeptide(L)'
;MGDISKKLKDYHKIYEQVYENPSIPLYQITKNTGISRSTASRYLQEMYKLSIMKGPSIFVRPAENYKLHAAFLEFEHPVPTYLGFNGFPNVIHRNLSLGNWNILLICEKSMDFSVLKGFNQCIHQGAK
;
A
#
# COMPACT_ATOMS: atom_id res chain seq x y z
N MET A 1 34.87 -16.67 -4.61
CA MET A 1 34.32 -15.36 -5.04
C MET A 1 33.16 -15.48 -6.06
N GLY A 2 33.18 -16.43 -7.01
CA GLY A 2 32.12 -16.54 -8.04
C GLY A 2 30.73 -16.96 -7.54
N ASP A 3 30.65 -17.81 -6.51
CA ASP A 3 29.38 -18.40 -6.04
C ASP A 3 28.49 -17.37 -5.31
N ILE A 4 29.09 -16.48 -4.50
CA ILE A 4 28.37 -15.39 -3.81
C ILE A 4 27.77 -14.41 -4.83
N SER A 5 28.49 -14.11 -5.92
CA SER A 5 28.00 -13.21 -6.98
C SER A 5 26.79 -13.80 -7.71
N LYS A 6 26.81 -15.11 -7.99
CA LYS A 6 25.67 -15.80 -8.62
C LYS A 6 24.45 -15.78 -7.71
N LYS A 7 24.63 -16.11 -6.43
CA LYS A 7 23.55 -16.12 -5.44
C LYS A 7 22.87 -14.75 -5.31
N LEU A 8 23.64 -13.67 -5.26
CA LEU A 8 23.09 -12.30 -5.21
C LEU A 8 22.29 -11.94 -6.47
N LYS A 9 22.74 -12.37 -7.65
CA LYS A 9 21.99 -12.17 -8.90
C LYS A 9 20.66 -12.94 -8.88
N ASP A 10 20.67 -14.16 -8.37
CA ASP A 10 19.45 -14.97 -8.24
C ASP A 10 18.48 -14.38 -7.20
N TYR A 11 18.99 -13.82 -6.11
CA TYR A 11 18.17 -13.07 -5.14
C TYR A 11 17.49 -11.88 -5.78
N HIS A 12 18.24 -11.09 -6.55
CA HIS A 12 17.70 -9.92 -7.24
C HIS A 12 16.57 -10.31 -8.20
N LYS A 13 16.77 -11.36 -9.01
CA LYS A 13 15.73 -11.87 -9.92
C LYS A 13 14.47 -12.32 -9.18
N ILE A 14 14.62 -13.02 -8.06
CA ILE A 14 13.46 -13.45 -7.25
C ILE A 14 12.76 -12.23 -6.63
N TYR A 15 13.53 -11.26 -6.14
CA TYR A 15 13.02 -10.03 -5.57
C TYR A 15 12.15 -9.25 -6.56
N GLU A 16 12.61 -9.05 -7.80
CA GLU A 16 11.84 -8.32 -8.82
C GLU A 16 10.46 -8.95 -9.04
N GLN A 17 10.41 -10.28 -9.15
CA GLN A 17 9.15 -11.00 -9.36
C GLN A 17 8.17 -10.87 -8.19
N VAL A 18 8.68 -10.96 -6.96
CA VAL A 18 7.87 -10.89 -5.73
C VAL A 18 7.47 -9.46 -5.40
N TYR A 19 8.32 -8.49 -5.74
CA TYR A 19 8.03 -7.07 -5.57
C TYR A 19 6.88 -6.63 -6.49
N GLU A 20 6.90 -7.07 -7.75
CA GLU A 20 5.83 -6.79 -8.72
C GLU A 20 4.53 -7.52 -8.36
N ASN A 21 4.61 -8.79 -7.97
CA ASN A 21 3.46 -9.59 -7.55
C ASN A 21 3.80 -10.44 -6.33
N PRO A 22 3.45 -9.99 -5.11
CA PRO A 22 3.77 -10.74 -3.89
C PRO A 22 3.05 -12.08 -3.76
N SER A 23 2.03 -12.34 -4.60
CA SER A 23 1.29 -13.60 -4.67
C SER A 23 1.76 -14.53 -5.79
N ILE A 24 2.86 -14.19 -6.48
CA ILE A 24 3.35 -14.96 -7.62
C ILE A 24 3.66 -16.42 -7.22
N PRO A 25 3.11 -17.43 -7.94
CA PRO A 25 3.42 -18.83 -7.66
C PRO A 25 4.89 -19.16 -7.97
N LEU A 26 5.51 -20.02 -7.15
CA LEU A 26 6.91 -20.45 -7.35
C LEU A 26 7.20 -21.02 -8.75
N TYR A 27 6.24 -21.73 -9.36
CA TYR A 27 6.44 -22.27 -10.71
C TYR A 27 6.59 -21.15 -11.76
N GLN A 28 5.91 -20.01 -11.55
CA GLN A 28 5.99 -18.87 -12.44
C GLN A 28 7.33 -18.15 -12.27
N ILE A 29 7.83 -18.03 -11.02
CA ILE A 29 9.19 -17.54 -10.76
C ILE A 29 10.21 -18.39 -11.50
N THR A 30 10.09 -19.72 -11.44
CA THR A 30 10.97 -20.63 -12.18
C THR A 30 10.91 -20.41 -13.69
N LYS A 31 9.70 -20.28 -14.25
CA LYS A 31 9.50 -20.01 -15.68
C LYS A 31 10.15 -18.68 -16.11
N ASN A 32 10.02 -17.64 -15.29
CA ASN A 32 10.47 -16.29 -15.62
C ASN A 32 11.99 -16.10 -15.42
N THR A 33 12.58 -16.77 -14.44
CA THR A 33 13.98 -16.53 -14.03
C THR A 33 14.95 -17.63 -14.44
N GLY A 34 14.45 -18.82 -14.80
CA GLY A 34 15.24 -20.04 -15.01
C GLY A 34 15.75 -20.69 -13.72
N ILE A 35 15.43 -20.12 -12.54
CA ILE A 35 15.86 -20.65 -11.24
C ILE A 35 14.96 -21.84 -10.88
N SER A 36 15.58 -22.98 -10.54
CA SER A 36 14.81 -24.18 -10.16
C SER A 36 13.87 -23.90 -8.98
N ARG A 37 12.72 -24.55 -8.97
CA ARG A 37 11.68 -24.32 -7.95
C ARG A 37 12.18 -24.52 -6.52
N SER A 38 13.03 -25.53 -6.30
CA SER A 38 13.66 -25.80 -5.00
C SER A 38 14.62 -24.70 -4.58
N THR A 39 15.42 -24.19 -5.52
CA THR A 39 16.34 -23.07 -5.27
C THR A 39 15.58 -21.77 -5.00
N ALA A 40 14.56 -21.47 -5.82
CA ALA A 40 13.73 -20.28 -5.63
C ALA A 40 13.04 -20.30 -4.26
N SER A 41 12.47 -21.44 -3.86
CA SER A 41 11.85 -21.60 -2.54
C SER A 41 12.85 -21.39 -1.39
N ARG A 42 14.03 -22.03 -1.46
CA ARG A 42 15.08 -21.90 -0.46
C ARG A 42 15.60 -20.46 -0.36
N TYR A 43 15.86 -19.81 -1.49
CA TYR A 43 16.32 -18.43 -1.53
C TYR A 43 15.27 -17.45 -1.00
N LEU A 44 14.00 -17.64 -1.35
CA LEU A 44 12.91 -16.82 -0.82
C LEU A 44 12.84 -16.90 0.71
N GLN A 45 12.90 -18.11 1.28
CA GLN A 45 12.95 -18.33 2.74
C GLN A 45 14.18 -17.68 3.37
N GLU A 46 15.35 -17.82 2.74
CA GLU A 46 16.60 -17.23 3.22
C GLU A 46 16.53 -15.69 3.20
N MET A 47 15.99 -15.09 2.14
CA MET A 47 15.82 -13.65 2.00
C MET A 47 14.87 -13.08 3.05
N TYR A 48 13.78 -13.77 3.39
CA TYR A 48 12.91 -13.38 4.52
C TYR A 48 13.64 -13.50 5.86
N LYS A 49 14.35 -14.60 6.11
CA LYS A 49 15.11 -14.82 7.35
C LYS A 49 16.19 -13.76 7.54
N LEU A 50 16.86 -13.35 6.47
CA LEU A 50 17.90 -12.32 6.47
C LEU A 50 17.34 -10.90 6.40
N SER A 51 16.02 -10.72 6.41
CA SER A 51 15.36 -9.41 6.25
C SER A 51 15.77 -8.65 4.98
N ILE A 52 16.22 -9.37 3.95
CA ILE A 52 16.47 -8.82 2.60
C ILE A 52 15.13 -8.44 1.94
N MET A 53 14.08 -9.23 2.23
CA MET A 53 12.70 -8.86 1.94
C MET A 53 11.93 -8.61 3.23
N LYS A 54 11.06 -7.60 3.22
CA LYS A 54 10.02 -7.43 4.23
C LYS A 54 8.70 -7.94 3.68
N GLY A 55 8.09 -8.91 4.36
CA GLY A 55 6.82 -9.54 3.99
C GLY A 55 6.69 -10.94 4.60
N PRO A 56 5.51 -11.59 4.54
CA PRO A 56 4.46 -11.41 3.54
C PRO A 56 3.71 -10.09 3.69
N SER A 57 3.37 -9.48 2.56
CA SER A 57 2.39 -8.40 2.52
C SER A 57 1.13 -8.87 3.23
N ILE A 58 0.62 -8.07 4.16
CA ILE A 58 -0.68 -8.36 4.78
C ILE A 58 -1.74 -8.10 3.71
N PHE A 59 -2.19 -9.16 3.06
CA PHE A 59 -3.41 -9.13 2.27
C PHE A 59 -4.59 -9.29 3.22
N VAL A 60 -5.04 -8.19 3.81
CA VAL A 60 -6.35 -8.20 4.48
C VAL A 60 -7.38 -8.30 3.36
N ARG A 61 -8.13 -9.41 3.27
CA ARG A 61 -9.42 -9.32 2.59
C ARG A 61 -10.21 -8.29 3.39
N PRO A 62 -10.64 -7.15 2.83
CA PRO A 62 -11.60 -6.33 3.56
C PRO A 62 -12.74 -7.27 3.94
N ALA A 63 -12.98 -7.43 5.24
CA ALA A 63 -14.13 -8.20 5.68
C ALA A 63 -15.36 -7.61 4.97
N GLU A 64 -16.38 -8.40 4.63
CA GLU A 64 -17.55 -7.88 3.87
C GLU A 64 -18.21 -6.66 4.56
N ASN A 65 -17.99 -6.50 5.86
CA ASN A 65 -18.44 -5.40 6.68
C ASN A 65 -17.41 -4.26 6.87
N TYR A 66 -16.16 -4.41 6.41
CA TYR A 66 -15.13 -3.37 6.49
C TYR A 66 -15.22 -2.46 5.27
N LYS A 67 -16.09 -1.44 5.37
CA LYS A 67 -16.24 -0.40 4.35
C LYS A 67 -15.44 0.82 4.76
N LEU A 68 -14.38 1.11 4.01
CA LEU A 68 -13.69 2.38 4.15
C LEU A 68 -14.50 3.46 3.44
N HIS A 69 -14.56 4.65 4.00
CA HIS A 69 -15.26 5.76 3.38
C HIS A 69 -14.25 6.75 2.79
N ALA A 70 -14.33 6.97 1.48
CA ALA A 70 -13.58 8.02 0.82
C ALA A 70 -14.38 9.32 0.87
N ALA A 71 -13.72 10.43 1.18
CA ALA A 71 -14.29 11.76 1.12
C ALA A 71 -13.37 12.70 0.32
N PHE A 72 -13.92 13.25 -0.76
CA PHE A 72 -13.27 14.23 -1.63
C PHE A 72 -13.75 15.62 -1.19
N LEU A 73 -12.85 16.38 -0.58
CA LEU A 73 -13.18 17.57 0.18
C LEU A 73 -12.44 18.79 -0.37
N GLU A 74 -13.12 19.92 -0.30
CA GLU A 74 -12.55 21.22 -0.55
C GLU A 74 -12.54 22.03 0.75
N PHE A 75 -11.35 22.49 1.13
CA PHE A 75 -11.14 23.40 2.25
C PHE A 75 -10.47 24.69 1.80
N GLU A 76 -10.79 25.81 2.43
CA GLU A 76 -10.21 27.13 2.13
C GLU A 76 -8.68 27.15 2.28
N HIS A 77 -8.16 26.45 3.29
CA HIS A 77 -6.73 26.40 3.59
C HIS A 77 -6.24 24.94 3.62
N PRO A 78 -5.93 24.35 2.46
CA PRO A 78 -5.72 22.90 2.35
C PRO A 78 -4.50 22.39 3.10
N VAL A 79 -3.36 23.10 3.06
CA VAL A 79 -2.12 22.68 3.73
C VAL A 79 -2.27 22.60 5.26
N PRO A 80 -2.70 23.66 5.98
CA PRO A 80 -2.88 23.57 7.43
C PRO A 80 -3.99 22.58 7.81
N THR A 81 -5.05 22.47 7.00
CA THR A 81 -6.12 21.50 7.23
C THR A 81 -5.61 20.05 7.11
N TYR A 82 -4.82 19.74 6.09
CA TYR A 82 -4.18 18.43 5.91
C TYR A 82 -3.31 18.06 7.11
N LEU A 83 -2.52 19.01 7.63
CA LEU A 83 -1.70 18.79 8.83
C LEU A 83 -2.58 18.54 10.06
N GLY A 84 -3.69 19.26 10.20
CA GLY A 84 -4.67 19.10 11.27
C GLY A 84 -5.36 17.73 11.29
N PHE A 85 -5.45 17.04 10.14
CA PHE A 85 -5.99 15.68 10.07
C PHE A 85 -5.00 14.60 10.54
N ASN A 86 -3.77 14.96 10.94
CA ASN A 86 -2.84 13.99 11.50
C ASN A 86 -3.31 13.50 12.88
N GLY A 87 -3.62 12.20 12.98
CA GLY A 87 -4.16 11.61 14.22
C GLY A 87 -5.64 11.93 14.47
N PHE A 88 -6.35 12.48 13.48
CA PHE A 88 -7.76 12.81 13.63
C PHE A 88 -8.61 11.54 13.75
N PRO A 89 -9.58 11.48 14.69
CA PRO A 89 -10.36 10.28 14.92
C PRO A 89 -11.03 9.75 13.66
N ASN A 90 -10.93 8.43 13.44
CA ASN A 90 -11.50 7.71 12.30
C ASN A 90 -10.90 8.06 10.92
N VAL A 91 -9.87 8.91 10.83
CA VAL A 91 -9.14 9.18 9.58
C VAL A 91 -7.94 8.24 9.50
N ILE A 92 -7.97 7.34 8.52
CA ILE A 92 -6.91 6.34 8.29
C ILE A 92 -5.85 6.89 7.35
N HIS A 93 -6.29 7.60 6.31
CA HIS A 93 -5.40 8.17 5.32
C HIS A 93 -5.83 9.57 4.93
N ARG A 94 -4.84 10.38 4.59
CA ARG A 94 -5.00 11.76 4.14
C ARG A 94 -4.08 12.02 2.96
N ASN A 95 -4.58 12.78 1.99
CA ASN A 95 -3.83 13.17 0.82
C ASN A 95 -4.17 14.62 0.45
N LEU A 96 -3.14 15.38 0.06
CA LEU A 96 -3.29 16.69 -0.56
C LEU A 96 -3.39 16.51 -2.07
N SER A 97 -4.39 17.13 -2.67
CA SER A 97 -4.66 17.05 -4.10
C SER A 97 -4.66 18.45 -4.73
N LEU A 98 -4.38 18.51 -6.04
CA LEU A 98 -4.56 19.69 -6.87
C LEU A 98 -5.59 19.33 -7.95
N GLY A 99 -6.78 19.93 -7.89
CA GLY A 99 -7.89 19.61 -8.77
C GLY A 99 -9.20 20.15 -8.19
N ASN A 100 -10.32 19.52 -8.56
CA ASN A 100 -11.64 19.94 -8.11
C ASN A 100 -11.80 19.82 -6.59
N TRP A 101 -11.07 18.89 -5.94
CA TRP A 101 -10.90 18.80 -4.49
C TRP A 101 -9.44 19.06 -4.12
N ASN A 102 -9.20 19.54 -2.90
CA ASN A 102 -7.84 19.79 -2.41
C ASN A 102 -7.43 18.86 -1.25
N ILE A 103 -8.37 18.12 -0.66
CA ILE A 103 -8.11 17.10 0.36
C ILE A 103 -8.88 15.82 0.02
N LEU A 104 -8.20 14.68 0.08
CA LEU A 104 -8.82 13.35 0.09
C LEU A 104 -8.59 12.71 1.47
N LEU A 105 -9.66 12.24 2.08
CA LEU A 105 -9.62 11.45 3.32
C LEU A 105 -10.15 10.04 3.09
N ILE A 106 -9.50 9.07 3.72
CA ILE A 106 -10.02 7.71 3.89
C ILE A 106 -10.34 7.52 5.36
N CYS A 107 -11.60 7.20 5.65
CA CYS A 107 -12.13 7.08 6.99
C CYS A 107 -12.65 5.68 7.30
N GLU A 108 -12.66 5.31 8.58
CA GLU A 108 -13.24 4.04 9.06
C GLU A 108 -14.77 4.00 8.94
N LYS A 109 -15.40 5.19 8.88
CA LYS A 109 -16.85 5.36 8.78
C LYS A 109 -17.19 6.64 8.02
N SER A 110 -18.45 6.79 7.62
CA SER A 110 -18.96 8.07 7.12
C SER A 110 -18.87 9.14 8.20
N MET A 111 -18.38 10.31 7.82
CA MET A 111 -18.11 11.45 8.70
C MET A 111 -18.74 12.70 8.10
N ASP A 112 -19.29 13.57 8.95
CA ASP A 112 -19.73 14.90 8.57
C ASP A 112 -18.58 15.90 8.74
N PHE A 113 -18.10 16.46 7.64
CA PHE A 113 -17.01 17.44 7.62
C PHE A 113 -17.51 18.88 7.56
N SER A 114 -18.82 19.09 7.36
CA SER A 114 -19.41 20.43 7.21
C SER A 114 -19.27 21.29 8.47
N VAL A 115 -19.09 20.65 9.63
CA VAL A 115 -18.86 21.29 10.92
C VAL A 115 -17.44 21.83 11.11
N LEU A 116 -16.50 21.49 10.22
CA LEU A 116 -15.09 21.88 10.38
C LEU A 116 -14.82 23.28 9.82
N LYS A 117 -14.01 24.05 10.55
CA LYS A 117 -13.61 25.39 10.12
C LYS A 117 -12.89 25.33 8.76
N GLY A 118 -13.31 26.21 7.85
CA GLY A 118 -12.73 26.30 6.51
C GLY A 118 -13.21 25.22 5.55
N PHE A 119 -14.21 24.41 5.92
CA PHE A 119 -14.88 23.51 4.99
C PHE A 119 -15.65 24.34 3.95
N ASN A 120 -15.43 24.03 2.67
CA ASN A 120 -16.19 24.62 1.57
C ASN A 120 -17.25 23.65 1.08
N GLN A 121 -16.84 22.46 0.63
CA GLN A 121 -17.75 21.46 0.09
C GLN A 121 -17.18 20.04 0.14
N CYS A 122 -18.09 19.06 0.07
CA CYS A 122 -17.75 17.67 -0.20
C CYS A 122 -18.24 17.31 -1.61
N ILE A 123 -17.31 17.03 -2.50
CA ILE A 123 -17.58 16.73 -3.91
C ILE A 123 -18.17 15.34 -4.05
N HIS A 124 -17.62 14.40 -3.28
CA HIS A 124 -18.11 13.03 -3.24
C HIS A 124 -17.73 12.38 -1.91
N GLN A 125 -18.66 11.57 -1.38
CA GLN A 125 -18.39 10.67 -0.28
C GLN A 125 -19.05 9.33 -0.56
N GLY A 126 -18.32 8.24 -0.31
CA GLY A 126 -18.80 6.90 -0.61
C GLY A 126 -18.01 5.81 0.08
N ALA A 127 -18.64 4.64 0.21
CA ALA A 127 -17.94 3.43 0.64
C ALA A 127 -17.04 2.92 -0.51
N LYS A 128 -15.83 2.52 -0.16
CA LYS A 128 -14.86 1.84 -1.02
C LYS A 128 -14.84 0.35 -0.71
#